data_AF-A0A0D5ZEQ4-F1
#
_entry.id   AF-A0A0D5ZEQ4-F1
#
_cell.length_a   1.000
_cell.length_b   1.000
_cell.length_c   1.000
_cell.angle_alpha   90.00
_cell.angle_beta   90.00
_cell.angle_gamma   90.00
#
_symmetry.space_group_name_H-M   'P 1'
#
loop_
_entity.id
_entity.type
_entity.pdbx_description
1 polymer ?
#
loop_
_entity_poly.entity_id
_entity_poly.type
_entity_poly.pdbx_seq_one_letter_code
_entity_poly.pdbx_strand_id
1 'polypeptide(L)' 'MNNSTIHVKESTKLRLEALKKAGGISYDKLIRALLSLIPEGDDEGRYTDEFKASFLESSLDVVEGRLISLEELKRRLELE' A
#
# COMPACT_ATOMS: atom_id res chain seq x y z
N MET A 1 -0.18 -16.60 17.50
CA MET A 1 0.41 -15.99 16.29
C MET A 1 -0.29 -16.61 15.09
N ASN A 2 -1.17 -15.88 14.41
CA ASN A 2 -1.77 -16.37 13.17
C ASN A 2 -0.74 -16.21 12.05
N ASN A 3 -0.18 -17.33 11.60
CA ASN A 3 0.71 -17.34 10.44
C ASN A 3 -0.15 -17.35 9.18
N SER A 4 -0.42 -16.16 8.62
CA SER A 4 -1.03 -16.05 7.31
C SER A 4 0.04 -16.29 6.25
N THR A 5 -0.04 -17.42 5.54
CA THR A 5 0.82 -17.70 4.40
C THR A 5 0.31 -16.94 3.18
N ILE A 6 1.04 -15.91 2.77
CA ILE A 6 0.77 -15.17 1.53
C ILE A 6 1.63 -15.72 0.39
N HIS A 7 1.01 -16.05 -0.74
CA HIS A 7 1.71 -16.44 -1.95
C HIS A 7 2.02 -15.20 -2.78
N VAL A 8 3.30 -14.83 -2.87
CA VAL A 8 3.77 -13.70 -3.70
C VAL A 8 4.43 -14.20 -4.97
N LYS A 9 4.34 -13.42 -6.05
CA LYS A 9 5.03 -13.70 -7.32
C LYS A 9 6.55 -13.72 -7.11
N GLU A 10 7.26 -14.57 -7.86
CA GLU A 10 8.72 -14.71 -7.74
C GLU A 10 9.46 -13.39 -8.00
N SER A 11 8.99 -12.57 -8.94
CA SER A 11 9.54 -11.23 -9.20
C SER A 11 9.46 -10.30 -7.99
N THR A 12 8.32 -10.33 -7.27
CA THR A 12 8.13 -9.56 -6.04
C THR A 12 9.06 -10.07 -4.93
N LYS A 13 9.20 -11.39 -4.80
CA LYS A 13 10.11 -12.02 -3.84
C LYS A 13 11.57 -11.60 -4.07
N LEU A 14 12.03 -11.58 -5.33
CA LEU A 14 13.39 -11.15 -5.67
C LEU A 14 13.65 -9.68 -5.30
N ARG A 15 12.67 -8.79 -5.54
CA ARG A 15 12.76 -7.37 -5.14
C ARG A 15 12.82 -7.21 -3.62
N LEU A 16 11.99 -7.96 -2.89
CA LEU A 16 12.00 -7.93 -1.43
C LEU A 16 13.30 -8.52 -0.86
N GLU A 17 13.85 -9.60 -1.43
CA GLU A 17 15.18 -10.11 -1.07
C GLU A 17 16.28 -9.06 -1.27
N ALA A 18 16.24 -8.32 -2.38
CA ALA A 18 17.23 -7.27 -2.65
C ALA A 18 17.17 -6.16 -1.59
N LEU A 19 15.96 -5.67 -1.27
CA LEU A 19 15.74 -4.68 -0.21
C LEU A 19 16.16 -5.20 1.17
N LYS A 20 15.80 -6.44 1.49
CA LYS A 20 16.19 -7.14 2.72
C LYS A 20 17.71 -7.22 2.86
N LYS A 21 18.40 -7.65 1.80
CA LYS A 21 19.87 -7.77 1.76
C LYS A 21 20.56 -6.42 1.90
N ALA A 22 20.07 -5.39 1.20
CA ALA A 22 20.62 -4.04 1.30
C ALA A 22 20.50 -3.46 2.74
N GLY A 23 19.39 -3.74 3.42
CA GLY A 23 19.15 -3.28 4.79
C GLY A 23 19.68 -4.19 5.90
N GLY A 24 20.13 -5.42 5.59
CA GLY A 24 20.52 -6.40 6.61
C GLY A 24 19.39 -6.79 7.58
N ILE A 25 18.13 -6.70 7.15
CA ILE A 25 16.95 -6.92 8.00
C ILE A 25 16.24 -8.24 7.69
N SER A 26 15.32 -8.68 8.55
CA SER A 26 14.42 -9.80 8.24
C SER A 26 13.24 -9.33 7.38
N TYR A 27 12.52 -10.28 6.77
CA TYR A 27 11.29 -9.97 6.03
C TYR A 27 10.23 -9.32 6.91
N ASP A 28 9.99 -9.86 8.10
CA ASP A 28 9.02 -9.29 9.06
C ASP A 28 9.40 -7.85 9.41
N LYS A 29 10.69 -7.57 9.64
CA LYS A 29 11.17 -6.21 9.92
C LYS A 29 11.02 -5.27 8.72
N LEU A 30 11.29 -5.74 7.49
CA LEU A 30 11.08 -4.95 6.27
C LEU A 30 9.60 -4.61 6.07
N ILE A 31 8.72 -5.61 6.21
CA ILE A 31 7.26 -5.41 6.07
C ILE A 31 6.77 -4.44 7.12
N ARG A 32 7.16 -4.59 8.40
CA ARG A 32 6.81 -3.64 9.46
C ARG A 32 7.33 -2.22 9.19
N ALA A 33 8.54 -2.09 8.66
CA ALA A 33 9.10 -0.78 8.29
C ALA A 33 8.29 -0.12 7.17
N LEU A 34 7.89 -0.88 6.13
CA LEU A 34 7.03 -0.35 5.07
C LEU A 34 5.64 0.03 5.61
N LEU A 35 5.06 -0.79 6.48
CA LEU A 35 3.77 -0.49 7.12
C LEU A 35 3.86 0.75 8.02
N SER A 36 4.99 1.00 8.69
CA SER A 36 5.18 2.20 9.51
C SER A 36 5.24 3.51 8.73
N LEU A 37 5.37 3.45 7.40
CA LEU A 37 5.28 4.63 6.54
C LEU A 37 3.82 5.08 6.34
N ILE A 38 2.85 4.22 6.63
CA ILE A 38 1.43 4.58 6.59
C ILE A 38 1.13 5.43 7.82
N PRO A 39 0.65 6.68 7.66
CA PRO A 39 0.31 7.51 8.82
C PRO A 39 -0.71 6.81 9.72
N GLU A 40 -0.57 6.96 11.03
CA GLU A 40 -1.54 6.40 11.97
C GLU A 40 -2.84 7.19 12.01
N GLY A 41 -2.82 8.44 11.53
CA GLY A 41 -3.89 9.41 11.62
C GLY A 41 -3.40 10.80 11.19
N ASP A 42 -4.30 11.76 11.34
CA ASP A 42 -4.05 13.20 11.15
C ASP A 42 -4.64 13.99 12.33
N ASP A 43 -4.78 15.31 12.16
CA ASP A 43 -5.34 16.20 13.18
C ASP A 43 -6.82 15.88 13.51
N GLU A 44 -7.52 15.12 12.67
CA GLU A 44 -8.92 14.72 12.86
C GLU A 44 -9.04 13.38 13.61
N GLY A 45 -7.98 12.57 13.66
CA GLY A 45 -7.92 11.37 14.48
C GLY A 45 -7.15 10.21 13.86
N ARG A 46 -7.34 9.01 14.42
CA ARG A 46 -6.66 7.80 13.95
C ARG A 46 -7.35 7.21 12.74
N TYR A 47 -6.56 6.79 11.76
CA TYR A 47 -7.04 6.05 10.60
C TYR A 47 -7.41 4.62 10.99
N THR A 48 -8.55 4.16 10.47
CA THR A 48 -8.97 2.77 10.58
C THR A 48 -8.10 1.88 9.70
N ASP A 49 -8.09 0.58 9.98
CA ASP A 49 -7.34 -0.39 9.17
C ASP A 49 -7.89 -0.44 7.73
N GLU A 50 -9.21 -0.29 7.56
CA GLU A 50 -9.85 -0.19 6.23
C GLU A 50 -9.37 1.03 5.46
N PHE A 51 -9.31 2.21 6.10
CA PHE A 51 -8.82 3.43 5.45
C PHE A 51 -7.37 3.28 5.02
N LYS A 52 -6.50 2.74 5.88
CA LYS A 52 -5.09 2.48 5.57
C LYS A 52 -4.93 1.53 4.38
N ALA A 53 -5.78 0.51 4.28
CA ALA A 53 -5.78 -0.41 3.15
C ALA A 53 -6.18 0.31 1.85
N SER A 54 -7.28 1.07 1.85
CA SER A 54 -7.73 1.84 0.67
C SER A 54 -6.73 2.93 0.26
N PHE A 55 -6.08 3.59 1.21
CA PHE A 55 -5.03 4.57 0.95
C PHE A 55 -3.83 3.93 0.25
N LEU A 56 -3.40 2.75 0.70
CA LEU A 56 -2.30 2.02 0.08
C LEU A 56 -2.64 1.58 -1.35
N GLU A 57 -3.85 1.04 -1.55
CA GLU A 57 -4.34 0.65 -2.87
C GLU A 57 -4.39 1.84 -3.84
N SER A 58 -4.95 2.97 -3.40
CA SER A 58 -5.01 4.21 -4.18
C SER A 58 -3.63 4.75 -4.52
N SER A 59 -2.68 4.65 -3.58
CA SER A 59 -1.28 5.05 -3.82
C SER A 59 -0.61 4.19 -4.88
N LEU A 60 -0.90 2.89 -4.91
CA LEU A 60 -0.41 1.99 -5.96
C LEU A 60 -1.02 2.32 -7.32
N ASP A 61 -2.30 2.65 -7.38
CA ASP A 61 -2.96 3.09 -8.61
C ASP A 61 -2.29 4.33 -9.21
N VAL A 62 -1.91 5.31 -8.38
CA VAL A 62 -1.16 6.50 -8.82
C VAL A 62 0.20 6.10 -9.40
N VAL A 63 0.97 5.25 -8.70
CA VAL A 63 2.30 4.81 -9.15
C VAL A 63 2.22 4.00 -10.45
N GLU A 64 1.16 3.21 -10.63
CA GLU A 64 0.96 2.36 -11.80
C GLU A 64 0.19 3.07 -12.93
N GLY A 65 -0.12 4.36 -12.76
CA GLY A 65 -0.79 5.18 -13.78
C GLY A 65 -2.27 4.80 -14.01
N ARG A 66 -2.89 4.08 -13.08
CA ARG A 66 -4.31 3.71 -13.12
C ARG A 66 -5.18 4.85 -12.59
N LEU A 67 -5.14 5.98 -13.27
CA LEU A 67 -5.91 7.17 -12.91
C LEU A 67 -7.08 7.37 -13.88
N ILE A 68 -8.15 7.99 -13.38
CA ILE A 68 -9.25 8.49 -14.21
C ILE A 68 -9.20 10.02 -14.24
N SER A 69 -9.66 10.63 -15.33
CA SER A 69 -9.76 12.09 -15.39
C SER A 69 -10.89 12.60 -14.49
N LEU A 70 -10.80 13.88 -14.11
CA LEU A 70 -11.85 14.52 -13.31
C LEU A 70 -13.20 14.49 -14.05
N GLU A 71 -13.21 14.72 -15.36
CA GLU A 71 -14.41 14.67 -16.19
C GLU A 71 -15.02 13.28 -16.24
N GLU A 72 -14.18 12.24 -16.31
CA GLU A 72 -14.64 10.85 -16.25
C GLU A 72 -15.22 10.51 -14.88
N LEU A 73 -14.57 10.94 -13.79
CA LEU A 73 -15.09 10.76 -12.44
C LEU A 73 -16.44 11.45 -12.26
N LYS A 74 -16.56 12.71 -12.71
CA LYS A 74 -17.82 13.47 -12.68
C LYS A 74 -18.95 12.75 -13.39
N ARG A 75 -18.71 12.25 -14.61
CA ARG A 75 -19.68 11.44 -15.36
C ARG A 75 -20.15 10.20 -14.59
N ARG A 76 -19.22 9.50 -13.92
CA ARG A 76 -19.55 8.28 -13.15
C ARG A 76 -20.35 8.57 -11.88
N LEU A 77 -20.13 9.72 -11.27
CA LEU A 77 -20.82 10.16 -10.06
C LEU A 77 -22.12 10.93 -10.36
N GLU A 78 -22.49 11.06 -11.64
CA GLU A 78 -23.64 11.87 -12.08
C GLU A 78 -23.54 13.34 -11.60
N LEU A 79 -22.31 13.86 -11.56
CA LEU A 79 -21.99 15.24 -11.20
C LEU A 79 -21.69 16.03 -12.47
N GLU A 80 -22.27 17.23 -12.61
CA GLU A 80 -21.98 18.19 -13.70
C GLU A 80 -20.60 18.87 -13.54
#